data_AF-A0A2T3A121-F1
#
_entry.id   AF-A0A2T3A121-F1
#
_cell.length_a   1.000
_cell.length_b   1.000
_cell.length_c   1.000
_cell.angle_alpha   90.00
_cell.angle_beta   90.00
_cell.angle_gamma   90.00
#
_symmetry.space_group_name_H-M   'P 1'
#
loop_
_entity.id
_entity.type
_entity.pdbx_description
1 polymer ?
#
loop_
_entity_poly.entity_id
_entity_poly.type
_entity_poly.pdbx_seq_one_letter_code
_entity_poly.pdbx_strand_id
1 'polypeptide(L)'
;MTTAFPSLSWKAGFLAALATIPPPTTATSTTSTSKRGLAYLGDTHTGDDELLYSANSSLAWYYNWSPNAITTIPSSLPFVPLLHGLADASSSTLQSTLGALPSTSTHLLTFNEPDGTTDSGGSAISPSDAAQAYIDDIVPLRTDSSREWLISHPATTGSDSGLSWLREFNASCWEIDAENGCPLDFVALHWYGDFAGLASWLGTLYEFYVTNGTSSSSSSSSQNLTFWITEMALPQASADETLAMMNQSLSYLDSLSYVEAYAWYGTDRKSSSWDGYTGGNVAVFTSGGALTDVGALYLGGEKDGFKAGMKGAAGRGFGVSWAAAVLATVGFALSMS
;
A
#
# COMPACT_ATOMS: atom_id res chain seq x y z
N MET A 1 -10.89 -68.63 46.08
CA MET A 1 -12.12 -69.26 45.55
C MET A 1 -12.80 -68.27 44.64
N THR A 2 -12.97 -68.70 43.40
CA THR A 2 -13.52 -67.99 42.23
C THR A 2 -14.96 -67.53 42.45
N THR A 3 -15.25 -66.26 42.17
CA THR A 3 -16.61 -65.78 41.92
C THR A 3 -16.66 -65.04 40.60
N ALA A 4 -17.46 -65.59 39.69
CA ALA A 4 -17.69 -65.11 38.34
C ALA A 4 -18.60 -63.86 38.34
N PHE A 5 -18.33 -62.93 37.42
CA PHE A 5 -19.23 -61.83 37.08
C PHE A 5 -20.15 -62.24 35.92
N PRO A 6 -21.44 -61.86 35.92
CA PRO A 6 -22.34 -62.11 34.80
C PRO A 6 -22.14 -61.09 33.67
N SER A 7 -22.24 -61.57 32.44
CA SER A 7 -22.23 -60.79 31.20
C SER A 7 -23.60 -60.14 30.94
N LEU A 8 -23.64 -58.81 30.79
CA LEU A 8 -24.78 -58.09 30.22
C LEU A 8 -24.53 -57.85 28.72
N SER A 9 -25.41 -58.40 27.87
CA SER A 9 -25.46 -58.08 26.44
C SER A 9 -26.21 -56.76 26.24
N TRP A 10 -25.55 -55.75 25.68
CA TRP A 10 -26.24 -54.56 25.17
C TRP A 10 -26.38 -54.67 23.66
N LYS A 11 -27.63 -54.77 23.20
CA LYS A 11 -28.00 -54.61 21.78
C LYS A 11 -27.95 -53.11 21.47
N ALA A 12 -26.93 -52.67 20.74
CA ALA A 12 -26.86 -51.31 20.21
C ALA A 12 -27.82 -51.21 19.01
N GLY A 13 -28.93 -50.49 19.18
CA GLY A 13 -29.77 -50.03 18.07
C GLY A 13 -29.17 -48.74 17.51
N PHE A 14 -28.66 -48.79 16.28
CA PHE A 14 -28.23 -47.60 15.55
C PHE A 14 -29.47 -46.92 14.93
N LEU A 15 -29.88 -45.77 15.50
CA LEU A 15 -30.74 -44.81 14.83
C LEU A 15 -29.84 -43.89 13.99
N ALA A 16 -29.89 -44.05 12.67
CA ALA A 16 -29.23 -43.14 11.72
C ALA A 16 -30.04 -41.84 11.63
N ALA A 17 -29.60 -40.80 12.33
CA ALA A 17 -30.07 -39.44 12.09
C ALA A 17 -29.37 -38.91 10.83
N LEU A 18 -30.13 -38.69 9.75
CA LEU A 18 -29.64 -37.95 8.58
C LEU A 18 -29.44 -36.49 8.99
N ALA A 19 -28.18 -36.10 9.22
CA ALA A 19 -27.80 -34.70 9.31
C ALA A 19 -27.87 -34.09 7.91
N THR A 20 -28.81 -33.17 7.69
CA THR A 20 -28.88 -32.35 6.48
C THR A 20 -27.70 -31.38 6.49
N ILE A 21 -26.70 -31.64 5.65
CA ILE A 21 -25.56 -30.74 5.41
C ILE A 21 -26.12 -29.53 4.65
N PRO A 22 -26.05 -28.30 5.19
CA PRO A 22 -26.43 -27.11 4.42
C PRO A 22 -25.48 -26.97 3.22
N PRO A 23 -25.97 -26.49 2.07
CA PRO A 23 -25.12 -26.27 0.90
C PRO A 23 -23.99 -25.29 1.25
N PRO A 24 -22.81 -25.41 0.61
CA PRO A 24 -21.73 -24.47 0.81
C PRO A 24 -22.25 -23.06 0.48
N THR A 25 -22.21 -22.17 1.47
CA THR A 25 -22.40 -20.73 1.26
C THR A 25 -21.40 -20.30 0.20
N THR A 26 -21.92 -19.83 -0.93
CA THR A 26 -21.15 -19.13 -1.95
C THR A 26 -20.31 -18.07 -1.26
N ALA A 27 -18.99 -18.24 -1.29
CA ALA A 27 -18.06 -17.21 -0.89
C ALA A 27 -18.40 -15.95 -1.69
N THR A 28 -18.84 -14.91 -0.99
CA THR A 28 -18.91 -13.58 -1.56
C THR A 28 -17.51 -13.30 -2.09
N SER A 29 -17.38 -13.11 -3.41
CA SER A 29 -16.18 -12.50 -3.98
C SER A 29 -16.08 -11.13 -3.32
N THR A 30 -15.28 -11.04 -2.26
CA THR A 30 -14.65 -9.77 -1.94
C THR A 30 -13.86 -9.44 -3.20
N THR A 31 -14.31 -8.45 -3.95
CA THR A 31 -13.40 -7.64 -4.76
C THR A 31 -12.33 -7.21 -3.78
N SER A 32 -11.25 -7.99 -3.68
CA SER A 32 -10.06 -7.62 -2.94
C SER A 32 -9.57 -6.35 -3.61
N THR A 33 -9.97 -5.20 -3.08
CA THR A 33 -9.38 -3.92 -3.44
C THR A 33 -7.89 -4.10 -3.23
N SER A 34 -7.13 -3.95 -4.30
CA SER A 34 -5.69 -4.14 -4.24
C SER A 34 -5.07 -3.25 -3.16
N LYS A 35 -4.01 -3.72 -2.50
CA LYS A 35 -3.26 -2.96 -1.49
C LYS A 35 -2.14 -2.12 -2.11
N ARG A 36 -1.88 -2.28 -3.40
CA ARG A 36 -0.71 -1.72 -4.09
C ARG A 36 -0.87 -0.22 -4.30
N GLY A 37 0.10 0.54 -3.81
CA GLY A 37 0.22 1.97 -3.96
C GLY A 37 1.30 2.38 -4.95
N LEU A 38 1.39 3.69 -5.17
CA LEU A 38 2.40 4.27 -6.04
C LEU A 38 3.14 5.38 -5.27
N ALA A 39 4.44 5.18 -5.04
CA ALA A 39 5.34 6.18 -4.46
C ALA A 39 5.98 6.98 -5.60
N TYR A 40 5.37 8.10 -6.00
CA TYR A 40 5.63 8.66 -7.33
C TYR A 40 5.50 10.18 -7.41
N LEU A 41 6.49 10.81 -8.06
CA LEU A 41 6.53 12.25 -8.29
C LEU A 41 5.76 12.72 -9.53
N GLY A 42 5.22 11.79 -10.32
CA GLY A 42 4.70 12.13 -11.64
C GLY A 42 5.78 12.03 -12.71
N ASP A 43 5.34 11.88 -13.95
CA ASP A 43 6.18 11.94 -15.13
C ASP A 43 5.39 12.59 -16.28
N THR A 44 6.10 12.95 -17.33
CA THR A 44 5.56 13.48 -18.59
C THR A 44 5.36 12.40 -19.65
N HIS A 45 5.82 11.17 -19.40
CA HIS A 45 5.69 10.06 -20.31
C HIS A 45 4.28 9.45 -20.30
N THR A 46 3.41 9.96 -21.16
CA THR A 46 2.00 9.50 -21.25
C THR A 46 1.84 7.99 -21.49
N GLY A 47 2.78 7.34 -22.17
CA GLY A 47 2.77 5.89 -22.36
C GLY A 47 3.02 5.09 -21.07
N ASP A 48 3.70 5.68 -20.10
CA ASP A 48 3.94 5.05 -18.80
C ASP A 48 2.66 5.20 -17.94
N ASP A 49 2.07 6.40 -17.93
CA ASP A 49 0.78 6.69 -17.29
C ASP A 49 -0.36 5.79 -17.79
N GLU A 50 -0.42 5.52 -19.11
CA GLU A 50 -1.40 4.60 -19.71
C GLU A 50 -1.32 3.19 -19.11
N LEU A 51 -0.13 2.75 -18.71
CA LEU A 51 0.05 1.45 -18.07
C LEU A 51 -0.29 1.53 -16.57
N LEU A 52 0.26 2.53 -15.88
CA LEU A 52 0.06 2.73 -14.43
C LEU A 52 -1.43 2.87 -14.08
N TYR A 53 -2.19 3.68 -14.83
CA TYR A 53 -3.58 4.02 -14.51
C TYR A 53 -4.61 3.24 -15.33
N SER A 54 -4.20 2.21 -16.07
CA SER A 54 -5.15 1.37 -16.81
C SER A 54 -6.12 0.67 -15.87
N ALA A 55 -7.33 0.36 -16.35
CA ALA A 55 -8.36 -0.29 -15.55
C ALA A 55 -7.98 -1.69 -15.03
N ASN A 56 -6.99 -2.33 -15.66
CA ASN A 56 -6.48 -3.64 -15.23
C ASN A 56 -5.34 -3.51 -14.20
N SER A 57 -4.78 -2.31 -14.03
CA SER A 57 -3.70 -2.07 -13.08
C SER A 57 -4.15 -2.41 -11.66
N SER A 58 -3.28 -3.10 -10.93
CA SER A 58 -3.49 -3.39 -9.51
C SER A 58 -3.24 -2.16 -8.62
N LEU A 59 -2.95 -0.97 -9.13
CA LEU A 59 -2.74 0.22 -8.29
C LEU A 59 -4.07 0.75 -7.73
N ALA A 60 -4.07 1.05 -6.42
CA ALA A 60 -5.26 1.46 -5.68
C ALA A 60 -5.13 2.82 -4.98
N TRP A 61 -3.92 3.36 -4.86
CA TRP A 61 -3.65 4.68 -4.27
C TRP A 61 -2.27 5.19 -4.71
N TYR A 62 -1.97 6.46 -4.46
CA TYR A 62 -0.63 7.01 -4.65
C TYR A 62 -0.30 8.11 -3.63
N TYR A 63 0.99 8.37 -3.44
CA TYR A 63 1.51 9.56 -2.76
C TYR A 63 2.78 10.05 -3.44
N ASN A 64 3.22 11.26 -3.10
CA ASN A 64 4.34 11.95 -3.75
C ASN A 64 5.20 12.77 -2.77
N TRP A 65 5.26 12.37 -1.50
CA TRP A 65 5.99 13.10 -0.44
C TRP A 65 5.56 14.56 -0.24
N SER A 66 4.35 14.93 -0.67
CA SER A 66 3.84 16.29 -0.60
C SER A 66 2.42 16.32 -0.03
N PRO A 67 1.99 17.45 0.57
CA PRO A 67 0.57 17.67 0.83
C PRO A 67 -0.25 17.92 -0.44
N ASN A 68 0.41 18.16 -1.59
CA ASN A 68 -0.24 18.53 -2.85
C ASN A 68 -0.31 17.34 -3.82
N ALA A 69 -1.51 17.09 -4.35
CA ALA A 69 -1.73 16.08 -5.38
C ALA A 69 -1.09 16.46 -6.72
N ILE A 70 -0.63 15.46 -7.48
CA ILE A 70 -0.21 15.63 -8.88
C ILE A 70 -1.44 15.77 -9.76
N THR A 71 -1.52 16.87 -10.52
CA THR A 71 -2.72 17.22 -11.32
C THR A 71 -2.92 16.36 -12.56
N THR A 72 -1.89 15.67 -13.04
CA THR A 72 -1.97 14.77 -14.20
C THR A 72 -2.47 13.37 -13.84
N ILE A 73 -2.51 13.02 -12.55
CA ILE A 73 -2.96 11.70 -12.10
C ILE A 73 -4.49 11.69 -12.01
N PRO A 74 -5.17 10.66 -12.58
CA PRO A 74 -6.63 10.58 -12.52
C PRO A 74 -7.14 10.53 -11.08
N SER A 75 -8.17 11.32 -10.77
CA SER A 75 -8.84 11.32 -9.45
C SER A 75 -9.45 9.97 -9.02
N SER A 76 -9.58 9.03 -9.96
CA SER A 76 -9.98 7.64 -9.69
C SER A 76 -8.91 6.84 -8.94
N LEU A 77 -7.66 7.31 -8.92
CA LEU A 77 -6.60 6.79 -8.07
C LEU A 77 -6.49 7.72 -6.83
N PRO A 78 -6.97 7.31 -5.66
CA PRO A 78 -6.91 8.12 -4.44
C PRO A 78 -5.50 8.61 -4.12
N PHE A 79 -5.39 9.91 -3.84
CA PHE A 79 -4.17 10.54 -3.36
C PHE A 79 -4.08 10.47 -1.83
N VAL A 80 -2.90 10.17 -1.31
CA VAL A 80 -2.59 10.20 0.12
C VAL A 80 -1.57 11.31 0.35
N PRO A 81 -1.96 12.48 0.89
CA PRO A 81 -1.00 13.54 1.22
C PRO A 81 0.00 13.09 2.29
N LEU A 82 1.20 13.66 2.22
CA LEU A 82 2.25 13.49 3.21
C LEU A 82 2.74 14.87 3.68
N LEU A 83 2.79 15.08 5.00
CA LEU A 83 3.45 16.23 5.61
C LEU A 83 4.92 15.87 5.83
N HIS A 84 5.83 16.33 4.96
CA HIS A 84 7.20 15.82 4.93
C HIS A 84 7.97 16.17 6.18
N GLY A 85 7.82 17.40 6.66
CA GLY A 85 8.43 17.84 7.90
C GLY A 85 7.69 18.98 8.59
N LEU A 86 8.33 19.60 9.57
CA LEU A 86 7.73 20.64 10.43
C LEU A 86 7.18 21.84 9.64
N ALA A 87 7.81 22.20 8.52
CA ALA A 87 7.38 23.32 7.69
C ALA A 87 6.01 23.06 7.01
N ASP A 88 5.71 21.81 6.66
CA ASP A 88 4.41 21.45 6.09
C ASP A 88 3.33 21.45 7.17
N ALA A 89 3.63 20.89 8.35
CA ALA A 89 2.71 20.82 9.48
C ALA A 89 2.30 22.22 9.99
N SER A 90 3.27 23.12 10.17
CA SER A 90 3.02 24.49 10.66
C SER A 90 2.58 25.47 9.57
N SER A 91 2.33 25.01 8.35
CA SER A 91 1.96 25.89 7.23
C SER A 91 0.58 26.50 7.43
N SER A 92 0.49 27.83 7.32
CA SER A 92 -0.78 28.56 7.36
C SER A 92 -1.78 28.18 6.26
N THR A 93 -1.31 27.51 5.20
CA THR A 93 -2.16 27.04 4.10
C THR A 93 -2.51 25.55 4.21
N LEU A 94 -2.08 24.86 5.27
CA LEU A 94 -2.26 23.41 5.39
C LEU A 94 -3.74 23.01 5.29
N GLN A 95 -4.61 23.63 6.10
CA GLN A 95 -6.04 23.30 6.10
C GLN A 95 -6.71 23.53 4.74
N SER A 96 -6.39 24.63 4.05
CA SER A 96 -6.95 24.90 2.73
C SER A 96 -6.39 23.97 1.65
N THR A 97 -5.12 23.57 1.76
CA THR A 97 -4.48 22.59 0.88
C THR A 97 -5.16 21.23 1.04
N LEU A 98 -5.30 20.75 2.27
CA LEU A 98 -5.96 19.49 2.59
C LEU A 98 -7.46 19.51 2.24
N GLY A 99 -8.15 20.61 2.48
CA GLY A 99 -9.57 20.77 2.15
C GLY A 99 -9.88 20.86 0.65
N ALA A 100 -8.88 21.16 -0.19
CA ALA A 100 -9.03 21.17 -1.64
C ALA A 100 -8.86 19.78 -2.27
N LEU A 101 -8.39 18.78 -1.51
CA LEU A 101 -8.19 17.42 -2.01
C LEU A 101 -9.52 16.70 -2.26
N PRO A 102 -9.60 15.79 -3.25
CA PRO A 102 -10.80 14.99 -3.50
C PRO A 102 -11.27 14.24 -2.26
N SER A 103 -12.57 14.00 -2.13
CA SER A 103 -13.15 13.23 -1.01
C SER A 103 -12.68 11.78 -0.94
N THR A 104 -12.04 11.27 -2.01
CA THR A 104 -11.43 9.95 -2.07
C THR A 104 -10.10 9.87 -1.33
N SER A 105 -9.42 11.00 -1.12
CA SER A 105 -8.31 11.08 -0.17
C SER A 105 -8.90 10.94 1.24
N THR A 106 -8.42 10.00 2.04
CA THR A 106 -8.93 9.78 3.42
C THR A 106 -7.83 9.63 4.46
N HIS A 107 -6.61 9.32 4.00
CA HIS A 107 -5.44 9.10 4.85
C HIS A 107 -4.47 10.27 4.72
N LEU A 108 -3.77 10.58 5.82
CA LEU A 108 -2.72 11.58 5.90
C LEU A 108 -1.48 10.94 6.52
N LEU A 109 -0.38 10.96 5.76
CA LEU A 109 0.94 10.53 6.24
C LEU A 109 1.65 11.70 6.91
N THR A 110 2.38 11.41 7.97
CA THR A 110 3.12 12.41 8.75
C THR A 110 4.60 12.08 8.78
N PHE A 111 5.44 13.10 8.67
CA PHE A 111 6.90 13.13 8.83
C PHE A 111 7.65 11.95 8.19
N ASN A 112 8.34 12.25 7.08
CA ASN A 112 9.07 11.26 6.30
C ASN A 112 10.48 11.06 6.83
N GLU A 113 10.78 9.89 7.39
CA GLU A 113 12.08 9.51 7.95
C GLU A 113 12.68 10.62 8.82
N PRO A 114 12.00 11.03 9.90
CA PRO A 114 12.52 12.06 10.80
C PRO A 114 13.82 11.64 11.48
N ASP A 115 14.09 10.33 11.57
CA ASP A 115 15.34 9.75 12.03
C ASP A 115 16.47 9.80 10.99
N GLY A 116 16.13 10.06 9.71
CA GLY A 116 17.07 10.25 8.60
C GLY A 116 17.52 11.70 8.44
N THR A 117 18.38 11.95 7.45
CA THR A 117 18.86 13.31 7.14
C THR A 117 18.13 13.88 5.92
N THR A 118 18.12 15.21 5.78
CA THR A 118 17.58 15.86 4.57
C THR A 118 18.33 15.47 3.30
N ASP A 119 19.63 15.18 3.42
CA ASP A 119 20.47 14.74 2.31
C ASP A 119 20.11 13.32 1.83
N SER A 120 19.53 12.49 2.70
CA SER A 120 19.01 11.16 2.34
C SER A 120 17.53 11.18 1.95
N GLY A 121 16.88 12.34 1.92
CA GLY A 121 15.45 12.49 1.66
C GLY A 121 14.56 12.45 2.92
N GLY A 122 15.13 12.22 4.10
CA GLY A 122 14.42 12.29 5.37
C GLY A 122 14.14 13.72 5.82
N SER A 123 13.37 13.87 6.89
CA SER A 123 12.95 15.18 7.39
C SER A 123 13.84 15.74 8.51
N ALA A 124 14.74 14.91 9.08
CA ALA A 124 15.71 15.29 10.10
C ALA A 124 15.10 16.06 11.28
N ILE A 125 14.18 15.42 12.02
CA ILE A 125 13.42 16.03 13.11
C ILE A 125 13.74 15.28 14.41
N SER A 126 13.97 16.02 15.49
CA SER A 126 14.12 15.38 16.80
C SER A 126 12.78 14.76 17.25
N PRO A 127 12.79 13.67 18.06
CA PRO A 127 11.56 13.08 18.56
C PRO A 127 10.68 14.07 19.35
N SER A 128 11.28 14.95 20.14
CA SER A 128 10.55 15.96 20.94
C SER A 128 9.91 17.04 20.07
N ASP A 129 10.63 17.55 19.06
CA ASP A 129 10.06 18.58 18.16
C ASP A 129 8.94 18.00 17.29
N ALA A 130 9.12 16.75 16.84
CA ALA A 130 8.07 16.03 16.12
C ALA A 130 6.84 15.80 17.00
N ALA A 131 7.00 15.41 18.27
CA ALA A 131 5.89 15.20 19.19
C ALA A 131 5.12 16.51 19.44
N GLN A 132 5.83 17.62 19.66
CA GLN A 132 5.23 18.94 19.85
C GLN A 132 4.42 19.37 18.60
N ALA A 133 5.03 19.31 17.42
CA ALA A 133 4.33 19.66 16.18
C ALA A 133 3.19 18.70 15.84
N TYR A 134 3.30 17.41 16.20
CA TYR A 134 2.21 16.47 16.02
C TYR A 134 0.99 16.88 16.85
N ILE A 135 1.18 17.22 18.12
CA ILE A 135 0.09 17.64 19.01
C ILE A 135 -0.48 19.01 18.61
N ASP A 136 0.38 19.97 18.26
CA ASP A 136 -0.05 21.34 17.97
C ASP A 136 -0.74 21.47 16.61
N ASP A 137 -0.20 20.81 15.57
CA ASP A 137 -0.58 21.06 14.18
C ASP A 137 -1.30 19.88 13.52
N ILE A 138 -1.00 18.64 13.92
CA ILE A 138 -1.53 17.43 13.25
C ILE A 138 -2.77 16.88 13.96
N VAL A 139 -2.76 16.75 15.28
CA VAL A 139 -3.90 16.24 16.06
C VAL A 139 -5.19 17.03 15.78
N PRO A 140 -5.19 18.39 15.69
CA PRO A 140 -6.39 19.14 15.38
C PRO A 140 -7.01 18.80 14.01
N LEU A 141 -6.23 18.29 13.05
CA LEU A 141 -6.76 17.88 11.74
C LEU A 141 -7.75 16.71 11.83
N ARG A 142 -7.78 15.97 12.94
CA ARG A 142 -8.75 14.91 13.19
C ARG A 142 -10.17 15.44 13.36
N THR A 143 -10.33 16.66 13.90
CA THR A 143 -11.64 17.23 14.28
C THR A 143 -11.96 18.57 13.64
N ASP A 144 -10.95 19.38 13.34
CA ASP A 144 -11.12 20.79 12.96
C ASP A 144 -11.03 21.01 11.43
N SER A 145 -10.93 19.91 10.68
CA SER A 145 -10.89 19.90 9.23
C SER A 145 -12.30 19.75 8.64
N SER A 146 -12.48 20.15 7.37
CA SER A 146 -13.74 19.94 6.63
C SER A 146 -14.15 18.46 6.48
N ARG A 147 -13.28 17.53 6.87
CA ARG A 147 -13.52 16.09 6.95
C ARG A 147 -12.66 15.41 8.01
N GLU A 148 -13.00 14.18 8.34
CA GLU A 148 -12.18 13.34 9.21
C GLU A 148 -11.01 12.74 8.42
N TRP A 149 -9.80 12.88 8.96
CA TRP A 149 -8.59 12.26 8.42
C TRP A 149 -8.19 11.06 9.26
N LEU A 150 -7.81 9.98 8.60
CA LEU A 150 -7.03 8.90 9.21
C LEU A 150 -5.56 9.31 9.16
N ILE A 151 -4.87 9.40 10.30
CA ILE A 151 -3.54 9.97 10.41
C ILE A 151 -2.54 8.94 10.93
N SER A 152 -1.38 8.85 10.26
CA SER A 152 -0.30 7.97 10.71
C SER A 152 0.51 8.56 11.86
N HIS A 153 1.30 7.72 12.53
CA HIS A 153 2.54 8.21 13.16
C HIS A 153 3.63 8.48 12.10
N PRO A 154 4.75 9.10 12.48
CA PRO A 154 5.91 9.28 11.62
C PRO A 154 6.41 7.98 10.97
N ALA A 155 6.72 8.02 9.68
CA ALA A 155 7.29 6.87 8.96
C ALA A 155 8.82 6.90 9.09
N THR A 156 9.39 6.12 10.01
CA THR A 156 10.85 6.04 10.19
C THR A 156 11.52 5.09 9.21
N THR A 157 12.84 5.22 9.08
CA THR A 157 13.63 4.20 8.39
C THR A 157 13.43 2.83 9.03
N GLY A 158 13.52 1.77 8.22
CA GLY A 158 13.44 0.38 8.68
C GLY A 158 14.72 -0.07 9.39
N SER A 159 14.98 0.45 10.59
CA SER A 159 16.26 0.27 11.28
C SER A 159 16.14 0.37 12.81
N ASP A 160 17.20 -0.03 13.51
CA ASP A 160 17.28 0.15 14.97
C ASP A 160 17.24 1.63 15.38
N SER A 161 17.81 2.53 14.58
CA SER A 161 17.71 3.98 14.82
C SER A 161 16.28 4.49 14.65
N GLY A 162 15.57 4.03 13.62
CA GLY A 162 14.16 4.34 13.42
C GLY A 162 13.29 3.87 14.60
N LEU A 163 13.54 2.65 15.11
CA LEU A 163 12.84 2.14 16.29
C LEU A 163 13.15 2.95 17.56
N SER A 164 14.41 3.35 17.76
CA SER A 164 14.80 4.20 18.90
C SER A 164 14.08 5.54 18.82
N TRP A 165 14.06 6.14 17.63
CA TRP A 165 13.37 7.39 17.38
C TRP A 165 11.87 7.30 17.71
N LEU A 166 11.19 6.24 17.25
CA LEU A 166 9.77 6.02 17.55
C LEU A 166 9.48 5.88 19.04
N ARG A 167 10.37 5.21 19.80
CA ARG A 167 10.24 5.07 21.25
C ARG A 167 10.37 6.41 21.97
N GLU A 168 11.36 7.20 21.57
CA GLU A 168 11.59 8.54 22.12
C GLU A 168 10.43 9.49 21.76
N PHE A 169 9.95 9.45 20.52
CA PHE A 169 8.80 10.23 20.06
C PHE A 169 7.57 9.91 20.90
N ASN A 170 7.29 8.61 21.09
CA ASN A 170 6.17 8.19 21.92
C ASN A 170 6.31 8.65 23.38
N ALA A 171 7.52 8.58 23.95
CA ALA A 171 7.77 9.10 25.29
C ALA A 171 7.52 10.61 25.38
N SER A 172 8.00 11.40 24.41
CA SER A 172 7.74 12.84 24.32
C SER A 172 6.26 13.16 24.17
N CYS A 173 5.51 12.39 23.38
CA CYS A 173 4.07 12.56 23.25
C CYS A 173 3.34 12.44 24.60
N TRP A 174 3.67 11.41 25.41
CA TRP A 174 3.08 11.23 26.74
C TRP A 174 3.57 12.25 27.78
N GLU A 175 4.74 12.85 27.57
CA GLU A 175 5.21 13.97 28.39
C GLU A 175 4.43 15.25 28.11
N ILE A 176 4.10 15.52 26.84
CA ILE A 176 3.37 16.71 26.41
C ILE A 176 1.87 16.59 26.72
N ASP A 177 1.25 15.45 26.38
CA ASP A 177 -0.14 15.14 26.69
C ASP A 177 -0.22 13.80 27.45
N ALA A 178 -0.27 13.88 28.77
CA ALA A 178 -0.34 12.71 29.64
C ALA A 178 -1.68 11.96 29.58
N GLU A 179 -2.73 12.56 29.01
CA GLU A 179 -4.05 11.95 28.89
C GLU A 179 -4.19 11.21 27.55
N ASN A 180 -3.71 11.83 26.46
CA ASN A 180 -3.96 11.33 25.11
C ASN A 180 -2.70 10.96 24.32
N GLY A 181 -1.49 11.29 24.78
CA GLY A 181 -0.26 11.11 24.01
C GLY A 181 -0.36 11.70 22.59
N CYS A 182 0.20 11.01 21.60
CA CYS A 182 -0.01 11.33 20.17
C CYS A 182 -0.96 10.30 19.57
N PRO A 183 -2.20 10.68 19.20
CA PRO A 183 -3.16 9.74 18.65
C PRO A 183 -2.92 9.42 17.18
N LEU A 184 -2.91 8.13 16.83
CA LEU A 184 -2.81 7.61 15.45
C LEU A 184 -3.99 6.71 15.07
N ASP A 185 -4.27 6.62 13.77
CA ASP A 185 -5.26 5.70 13.19
C ASP A 185 -4.60 4.51 12.48
N PHE A 186 -3.40 4.69 11.93
CA PHE A 186 -2.63 3.63 11.26
C PHE A 186 -1.12 3.84 11.41
N VAL A 187 -0.35 2.78 11.12
CA VAL A 187 1.12 2.80 11.21
C VAL A 187 1.71 2.86 9.81
N ALA A 188 2.54 3.87 9.53
CA ALA A 188 3.33 3.96 8.32
C ALA A 188 4.78 3.51 8.58
N LEU A 189 5.39 2.81 7.62
CA LEU A 189 6.77 2.34 7.73
C LEU A 189 7.47 2.20 6.38
N HIS A 190 8.80 2.30 6.41
CA HIS A 190 9.67 2.07 5.26
C HIS A 190 10.52 0.82 5.44
N TRP A 191 10.91 0.20 4.33
CA TRP A 191 11.88 -0.89 4.33
C TRP A 191 12.71 -0.98 3.04
N TYR A 192 14.01 -0.77 3.17
CA TYR A 192 14.97 -0.94 2.09
C TYR A 192 15.92 -2.11 2.40
N GLY A 193 15.59 -3.29 1.88
CA GLY A 193 16.32 -4.52 2.21
C GLY A 193 15.64 -5.77 1.67
N ASP A 194 16.09 -6.93 2.15
CA ASP A 194 15.54 -8.22 1.72
C ASP A 194 14.16 -8.51 2.34
N PHE A 195 13.53 -9.60 1.88
CA PHE A 195 12.23 -10.02 2.37
C PHE A 195 12.25 -10.41 3.86
N ALA A 196 13.32 -11.06 4.32
CA ALA A 196 13.41 -11.52 5.71
C ALA A 196 13.41 -10.32 6.68
N GLY A 197 14.15 -9.28 6.34
CA GLY A 197 14.16 -8.04 7.11
C GLY A 197 12.84 -7.28 7.01
N LEU A 198 12.13 -7.27 5.88
CA LEU A 198 10.79 -6.67 5.76
C LEU A 198 9.82 -7.33 6.76
N ALA A 199 9.76 -8.66 6.74
CA ALA A 199 8.88 -9.42 7.63
C ALA A 199 9.26 -9.22 9.10
N SER A 200 10.56 -9.17 9.40
CA SER A 200 11.06 -8.89 10.75
C SER A 200 10.68 -7.49 11.21
N TRP A 201 10.87 -6.47 10.37
CA TRP A 201 10.59 -5.08 10.71
C TRP A 201 9.11 -4.83 10.95
N LEU A 202 8.25 -5.39 10.07
CA LEU A 202 6.80 -5.36 10.27
C LEU A 202 6.40 -6.02 11.59
N GLY A 203 7.01 -7.17 11.94
CA GLY A 203 6.81 -7.84 13.24
C GLY A 203 7.23 -6.97 14.43
N THR A 204 8.38 -6.30 14.33
CA THR A 204 8.87 -5.36 15.36
C THR A 204 7.91 -4.21 15.60
N LEU A 205 7.40 -3.58 14.53
CA LEU A 205 6.44 -2.49 14.67
C LEU A 205 5.07 -2.98 15.16
N TYR A 206 4.65 -4.17 14.73
CA TYR A 206 3.46 -4.81 15.27
C TYR A 206 3.58 -5.03 16.79
N GLU A 207 4.73 -5.51 17.27
CA GLU A 207 4.97 -5.65 18.70
C GLU A 207 4.94 -4.30 19.43
N PHE A 208 5.60 -3.29 18.87
CA PHE A 208 5.67 -1.95 19.47
C PHE A 208 4.27 -1.29 19.59
N TYR A 209 3.48 -1.29 18.51
CA TYR A 209 2.19 -0.61 18.48
C TYR A 209 1.05 -1.44 19.07
N VAL A 210 0.98 -2.74 18.76
CA VAL A 210 -0.18 -3.57 19.07
C VAL A 210 0.03 -4.37 20.35
N THR A 211 1.13 -5.12 20.46
CA THR A 211 1.37 -6.02 21.60
C THR A 211 1.69 -5.24 22.88
N ASN A 212 2.57 -4.24 22.78
CA ASN A 212 2.98 -3.43 23.93
C ASN A 212 2.00 -2.29 24.23
N GLY A 213 1.06 -1.99 23.31
CA GLY A 213 0.07 -0.93 23.47
C GLY A 213 0.70 0.45 23.66
N THR A 214 1.88 0.67 23.07
CA THR A 214 2.72 1.84 23.35
C THR A 214 2.10 3.14 22.83
N SER A 215 1.21 3.04 21.84
CA SER A 215 0.54 4.17 21.20
C SER A 215 -0.85 4.46 21.73
N SER A 216 -1.21 5.73 21.80
CA SER A 216 -2.57 6.20 21.99
C SER A 216 -3.41 5.95 20.74
N SER A 217 -3.89 4.73 20.53
CA SER A 217 -4.82 4.50 19.42
C SER A 217 -6.13 5.25 19.70
N SER A 218 -6.52 6.13 18.77
CA SER A 218 -7.85 6.77 18.73
C SER A 218 -8.97 5.73 18.61
N SER A 219 -8.65 4.56 18.06
CA SER A 219 -9.52 3.39 18.04
C SER A 219 -9.45 2.71 19.41
N SER A 220 -10.60 2.54 20.06
CA SER A 220 -10.82 1.90 21.36
C SER A 220 -10.31 0.45 21.51
N SER A 221 -9.58 -0.08 20.51
CA SER A 221 -8.85 -1.33 20.56
C SER A 221 -7.61 -1.22 19.67
N SER A 222 -6.41 -1.22 20.26
CA SER A 222 -5.12 -1.36 19.54
C SER A 222 -5.07 -2.60 18.64
N GLN A 223 -5.98 -3.56 18.82
CA GLN A 223 -6.19 -4.75 17.99
C GLN A 223 -6.66 -4.47 16.56
N ASN A 224 -7.06 -3.23 16.23
CA ASN A 224 -7.52 -2.85 14.88
C ASN A 224 -6.54 -1.92 14.13
N LEU A 225 -5.33 -1.68 14.65
CA LEU A 225 -4.34 -0.86 13.94
C LEU A 225 -3.89 -1.54 12.65
N THR A 226 -3.90 -0.76 11.57
CA THR A 226 -3.47 -1.23 10.25
C THR A 226 -2.12 -0.65 9.88
N PHE A 227 -1.42 -1.35 9.00
CA PHE A 227 -0.03 -1.09 8.63
C PHE A 227 0.06 -0.77 7.14
N TRP A 228 0.79 0.31 6.86
CA TRP A 228 1.03 0.86 5.55
C TRP A 228 2.53 0.89 5.28
N ILE A 229 2.98 0.09 4.33
CA ILE A 229 4.39 0.09 3.91
C ILE A 229 4.53 1.12 2.80
N THR A 230 4.78 2.37 3.16
CA THR A 230 4.77 3.49 2.20
C THR A 230 5.98 3.49 1.27
N GLU A 231 7.07 2.84 1.67
CA GLU A 231 8.24 2.61 0.81
C GLU A 231 8.81 1.22 1.04
N MET A 232 8.96 0.45 -0.04
CA MET A 232 9.80 -0.74 -0.02
C MET A 232 10.57 -0.97 -1.31
N ALA A 233 11.83 -1.36 -1.20
CA ALA A 233 12.66 -1.79 -2.32
C ALA A 233 13.83 -2.67 -1.86
N LEU A 234 14.54 -3.26 -2.82
CA LEU A 234 15.80 -3.96 -2.59
C LEU A 234 16.97 -3.21 -3.26
N PRO A 235 17.69 -2.36 -2.53
CA PRO A 235 18.77 -1.56 -3.10
C PRO A 235 19.93 -2.38 -3.68
N GLN A 236 20.48 -1.92 -4.79
CA GLN A 236 21.74 -2.37 -5.42
C GLN A 236 21.80 -3.86 -5.79
N ALA A 237 20.66 -4.56 -5.77
CA ALA A 237 20.58 -5.97 -6.09
C ALA A 237 20.47 -6.23 -7.60
N SER A 238 20.71 -7.48 -8.00
CA SER A 238 20.46 -7.93 -9.37
C SER A 238 18.96 -7.93 -9.70
N ALA A 239 18.61 -7.89 -10.99
CA ALA A 239 17.22 -7.93 -11.43
C ALA A 239 16.48 -9.18 -10.91
N ASP A 240 17.15 -10.34 -10.87
CA ASP A 240 16.58 -11.59 -10.39
C ASP A 240 16.30 -11.54 -8.88
N GLU A 241 17.22 -10.97 -8.09
CA GLU A 241 17.04 -10.78 -6.64
C GLU A 241 15.92 -9.78 -6.34
N THR A 242 15.86 -8.66 -7.07
CA THR A 242 14.79 -7.66 -6.91
C THR A 242 13.44 -8.27 -7.25
N LEU A 243 13.33 -9.03 -8.34
CA LEU A 243 12.09 -9.72 -8.72
C LEU A 243 11.69 -10.78 -7.68
N ALA A 244 12.65 -11.56 -7.17
CA ALA A 244 12.40 -12.55 -6.13
C ALA A 244 11.95 -11.92 -4.82
N MET A 245 12.54 -10.79 -4.42
CA MET A 245 12.10 -10.02 -3.25
C MET A 245 10.68 -9.53 -3.45
N MET A 246 10.39 -8.85 -4.57
CA MET A 246 9.05 -8.33 -4.85
C MET A 246 8.00 -9.44 -4.80
N ASN A 247 8.25 -10.58 -5.47
CA ASN A 247 7.29 -11.67 -5.51
C ASN A 247 6.97 -12.23 -4.10
N GLN A 248 7.99 -12.40 -3.25
CA GLN A 248 7.79 -12.84 -1.86
C GLN A 248 7.03 -11.80 -1.03
N SER A 249 7.42 -10.53 -1.13
CA SER A 249 6.80 -9.43 -0.40
C SER A 249 5.33 -9.24 -0.77
N LEU A 250 4.98 -9.23 -2.06
CA LEU A 250 3.60 -9.08 -2.52
C LEU A 250 2.71 -10.21 -1.97
N SER A 251 3.15 -11.47 -2.12
CA SER A 251 2.39 -12.63 -1.61
C SER A 251 2.22 -12.59 -0.10
N TYR A 252 3.25 -12.17 0.63
CA TYR A 252 3.21 -12.08 2.09
C TYR A 252 2.27 -10.95 2.55
N LEU A 253 2.46 -9.73 2.06
CA LEU A 253 1.68 -8.55 2.45
C LEU A 253 0.20 -8.68 2.05
N ASP A 254 -0.11 -9.30 0.92
CA ASP A 254 -1.49 -9.60 0.52
C ASP A 254 -2.17 -10.56 1.52
N SER A 255 -1.42 -11.49 2.11
CA SER A 255 -1.94 -12.48 3.08
C SER A 255 -2.21 -11.92 4.49
N LEU A 256 -1.63 -10.79 4.84
CA LEU A 256 -1.75 -10.19 6.18
C LEU A 256 -2.97 -9.28 6.25
N SER A 257 -3.94 -9.59 7.11
CA SER A 257 -5.17 -8.79 7.26
C SER A 257 -4.94 -7.41 7.88
N TYR A 258 -3.87 -7.25 8.66
CA TYR A 258 -3.50 -5.97 9.29
C TYR A 258 -2.63 -5.09 8.39
N VAL A 259 -2.21 -5.57 7.22
CA VAL A 259 -1.57 -4.73 6.20
C VAL A 259 -2.67 -4.28 5.23
N GLU A 260 -2.88 -2.97 5.13
CA GLU A 260 -3.90 -2.40 4.25
C GLU A 260 -3.32 -1.85 2.95
N ALA A 261 -2.06 -1.42 2.97
CA ALA A 261 -1.44 -0.74 1.86
C ALA A 261 0.07 -0.98 1.80
N TYR A 262 0.62 -1.01 0.60
CA TYR A 262 2.06 -0.99 0.39
C TYR A 262 2.45 -0.37 -0.95
N ALA A 263 3.55 0.37 -1.01
CA ALA A 263 4.06 0.97 -2.24
C ALA A 263 5.51 0.54 -2.53
N TRP A 264 5.76 0.10 -3.76
CA TRP A 264 7.11 -0.21 -4.23
C TRP A 264 7.84 1.07 -4.62
N TYR A 265 9.05 1.26 -4.08
CA TYR A 265 9.88 2.40 -4.40
C TYR A 265 10.72 2.10 -5.65
N GLY A 266 10.42 2.79 -6.75
CA GLY A 266 11.02 2.54 -8.06
C GLY A 266 10.06 2.75 -9.22
N THR A 267 8.99 3.51 -9.05
CA THR A 267 7.99 3.73 -10.09
C THR A 267 8.42 4.82 -11.07
N ASP A 268 9.66 4.73 -11.55
CA ASP A 268 10.29 5.57 -12.56
C ASP A 268 10.92 4.66 -13.64
N ARG A 269 11.47 5.26 -14.68
CA ARG A 269 12.36 4.60 -15.65
C ARG A 269 13.75 4.40 -15.06
N LYS A 270 14.43 3.33 -15.50
CA LYS A 270 15.88 3.16 -15.28
C LYS A 270 16.64 4.42 -15.68
N SER A 271 17.74 4.69 -14.98
CA SER A 271 18.59 5.90 -15.08
C SER A 271 17.97 7.19 -14.54
N SER A 272 16.98 7.06 -13.67
CA SER A 272 16.46 8.18 -12.87
C SER A 272 17.50 8.66 -11.86
N SER A 273 17.27 9.82 -11.24
CA SER A 273 18.07 10.28 -10.09
C SER A 273 17.98 9.36 -8.87
N TRP A 274 17.03 8.42 -8.85
CA TRP A 274 16.71 7.53 -7.74
C TRP A 274 17.59 6.29 -7.72
N ASP A 275 18.14 5.94 -8.89
CA ASP A 275 19.04 4.80 -9.09
C ASP A 275 20.33 4.91 -8.27
N GLY A 276 20.72 6.12 -7.83
CA GLY A 276 21.94 6.33 -7.05
C GLY A 276 21.94 5.54 -5.72
N TYR A 277 20.80 5.52 -5.04
CA TYR A 277 20.63 4.78 -3.78
C TYR A 277 20.13 3.34 -4.02
N THR A 278 19.10 3.18 -4.84
CA THR A 278 18.42 1.89 -5.01
C THR A 278 18.99 1.00 -6.13
N GLY A 279 19.74 1.56 -7.06
CA GLY A 279 20.15 0.89 -8.29
C GLY A 279 18.98 0.75 -9.28
N GLY A 280 19.28 0.71 -10.58
CA GLY A 280 18.24 0.73 -11.62
C GLY A 280 17.40 -0.54 -11.76
N ASN A 281 17.58 -1.56 -10.92
CA ASN A 281 16.79 -2.81 -11.01
C ASN A 281 15.45 -2.74 -10.26
N VAL A 282 15.24 -1.73 -9.43
CA VAL A 282 13.94 -1.47 -8.78
C VAL A 282 12.95 -0.77 -9.72
N ALA A 283 13.43 -0.20 -10.83
CA ALA A 283 12.63 0.58 -11.76
C ALA A 283 11.52 -0.26 -12.42
N VAL A 284 10.29 0.22 -12.37
CA VAL A 284 9.13 -0.44 -13.03
C VAL A 284 9.18 -0.29 -14.55
N PHE A 285 9.87 0.72 -15.06
CA PHE A 285 10.10 0.92 -16.48
C PHE A 285 11.59 0.83 -16.83
N THR A 286 11.88 0.25 -17.99
CA THR A 286 13.18 0.41 -18.67
C THR A 286 13.38 1.87 -19.07
N SER A 287 14.62 2.27 -19.38
CA SER A 287 14.91 3.63 -19.87
C SER A 287 14.11 3.99 -21.14
N GLY A 288 13.67 2.99 -21.91
CA GLY A 288 12.84 3.17 -23.10
C GLY A 288 11.32 3.12 -22.86
N GLY A 289 10.84 3.16 -21.62
CA GLY A 289 9.40 3.16 -21.29
C GLY A 289 8.69 1.82 -21.47
N ALA A 290 9.45 0.72 -21.54
CA ALA A 290 8.87 -0.64 -21.50
C ALA A 290 8.86 -1.17 -20.07
N LEU A 291 7.82 -1.90 -19.66
CA LEU A 291 7.79 -2.56 -18.36
C LEU A 291 9.00 -3.46 -18.17
N THR A 292 9.61 -3.39 -17.00
CA THR A 292 10.55 -4.40 -16.51
C THR A 292 9.77 -5.61 -15.98
N ASP A 293 10.46 -6.70 -15.62
CA ASP A 293 9.81 -7.83 -14.95
C ASP A 293 9.18 -7.43 -13.62
N VAL A 294 9.85 -6.57 -12.85
CA VAL A 294 9.31 -6.02 -11.60
C VAL A 294 8.11 -5.11 -11.86
N GLY A 295 8.15 -4.26 -12.89
CA GLY A 295 7.01 -3.42 -13.25
C GLY A 295 5.79 -4.22 -13.70
N ALA A 296 6.01 -5.24 -14.56
CA ALA A 296 4.95 -6.12 -14.99
C ALA A 296 4.31 -6.86 -13.81
N LEU A 297 5.13 -7.43 -12.91
CA LEU A 297 4.63 -8.11 -11.70
C LEU A 297 3.85 -7.15 -10.80
N TYR A 298 4.36 -5.93 -10.59
CA TYR A 298 3.76 -4.96 -9.69
C TYR A 298 2.40 -4.45 -10.16
N LEU A 299 2.21 -4.26 -11.48
CA LEU A 299 0.92 -3.82 -12.04
C LEU A 299 -0.15 -4.93 -12.09
N GLY A 300 0.22 -6.17 -11.80
CA GLY A 300 -0.73 -7.30 -11.74
C GLY A 300 -0.23 -8.56 -12.44
N GLY A 301 0.85 -8.46 -13.21
CA GLY A 301 1.45 -9.57 -13.94
C GLY A 301 0.56 -10.10 -15.06
N GLU A 302 0.89 -11.30 -15.55
CA GLU A 302 0.21 -11.87 -16.72
C GLU A 302 -1.29 -12.08 -16.50
N LYS A 303 -1.73 -12.33 -15.26
CA LYS A 303 -3.14 -12.52 -14.90
C LYS A 303 -4.00 -11.30 -15.23
N ASP A 304 -3.43 -10.11 -15.14
CA ASP A 304 -4.11 -8.84 -15.40
C ASP A 304 -3.67 -8.23 -16.75
N GLY A 305 -2.85 -8.97 -17.52
CA GLY A 305 -2.43 -8.61 -18.86
C GLY A 305 -1.13 -7.81 -18.94
N PHE A 306 -0.34 -7.71 -17.87
CA PHE A 306 0.95 -7.03 -17.88
C PHE A 306 2.11 -7.99 -18.09
N LYS A 307 3.01 -7.65 -19.00
CA LYS A 307 4.20 -8.44 -19.34
C LYS A 307 5.40 -7.51 -19.53
N ALA A 308 6.58 -8.01 -19.18
CA ALA A 308 7.83 -7.30 -19.45
C ALA A 308 7.93 -6.96 -20.95
N GLY A 309 8.44 -5.76 -21.24
CA GLY A 309 8.55 -5.22 -22.59
C GLY A 309 7.29 -4.53 -23.12
N MET A 310 6.14 -4.61 -22.44
CA MET A 310 4.96 -3.82 -22.80
C MET A 310 5.23 -2.32 -22.66
N LYS A 311 4.69 -1.55 -23.59
CA LYS A 311 4.71 -0.08 -23.60
C LYS A 311 3.28 0.43 -23.73
N GLY A 312 2.97 1.57 -23.13
CA GLY A 312 1.76 2.30 -23.50
C GLY A 312 1.81 2.72 -24.97
N ALA A 313 0.64 2.95 -25.54
CA ALA A 313 0.48 3.39 -26.91
C ALA A 313 0.85 4.87 -27.01
N ALA A 314 2.15 5.19 -26.94
CA ALA A 314 2.63 6.53 -27.21
C ALA A 314 2.20 6.99 -28.61
N GLY A 315 1.13 7.79 -28.70
CA GLY A 315 0.72 8.53 -29.89
C GLY A 315 0.70 7.75 -31.21
N ARG A 316 0.03 6.60 -31.29
CA ARG A 316 -0.36 6.04 -32.59
C ARG A 316 -1.73 6.57 -32.99
N GLY A 317 -1.74 7.44 -34.00
CA GLY A 317 -2.94 7.81 -34.72
C GLY A 317 -3.77 6.59 -35.13
N PHE A 318 -5.08 6.79 -35.16
CA PHE A 318 -6.11 5.86 -35.66
C PHE A 318 -5.56 4.79 -36.62
N GLY A 319 -5.53 3.55 -36.16
CA GLY A 319 -4.99 2.41 -36.90
C GLY A 319 -5.75 1.12 -36.61
N VAL A 320 -7.05 1.14 -36.94
CA VAL A 320 -7.93 0.01 -37.28
C VAL A 320 -7.87 -1.23 -36.36
N SER A 321 -8.84 -1.29 -35.45
CA SER A 321 -9.29 -2.54 -34.83
C SER A 321 -9.75 -3.51 -35.92
N TRP A 322 -9.05 -4.63 -36.08
CA TRP A 322 -9.56 -5.77 -36.83
C TRP A 322 -10.52 -6.54 -35.93
N ALA A 323 -11.75 -6.05 -35.83
CA ALA A 323 -12.87 -6.80 -35.30
C ALA A 323 -14.14 -6.42 -36.05
N ALA A 324 -14.86 -7.45 -36.48
CA ALA A 324 -16.18 -7.45 -37.14
C ALA A 324 -16.21 -7.20 -38.67
N ALA A 325 -16.12 -8.30 -39.42
CA ALA A 325 -16.90 -8.46 -40.65
C ALA A 325 -17.63 -9.80 -40.60
N VAL A 326 -18.81 -9.82 -39.99
CA VAL A 326 -19.80 -10.89 -40.10
C VAL A 326 -21.14 -10.23 -40.48
N LEU A 327 -21.85 -10.86 -41.42
CA LEU A 327 -23.18 -10.54 -42.01
C LEU A 327 -23.15 -9.51 -43.16
N ALA A 328 -23.81 -9.70 -44.30
CA ALA A 328 -24.80 -10.69 -44.73
C ALA A 328 -24.82 -10.76 -46.28
N THR A 329 -24.86 -11.96 -46.87
CA THR A 329 -25.25 -12.15 -48.26
C THR A 329 -26.76 -12.36 -48.35
N VAL A 330 -27.50 -11.27 -48.54
CA VAL A 330 -28.90 -11.32 -48.99
C VAL A 330 -28.89 -11.43 -50.51
N GLY A 331 -29.55 -12.47 -51.02
CA GLY A 331 -29.61 -12.77 -52.44
C GLY A 331 -30.35 -11.71 -53.26
N PHE A 332 -29.95 -11.59 -54.52
CA PHE A 332 -30.79 -11.09 -55.59
C PHE A 332 -30.62 -12.02 -56.79
N ALA A 333 -31.66 -12.84 -57.02
CA ALA A 333 -31.87 -13.50 -58.29
C ALA A 333 -32.57 -12.49 -59.22
N LEU A 334 -31.99 -12.22 -60.39
CA LEU A 334 -32.72 -11.69 -61.54
C LEU A 334 -32.05 -12.14 -62.84
N SER A 335 -32.69 -13.17 -63.43
CA SER A 335 -32.91 -13.45 -64.86
C SER A 335 -32.28 -12.51 -65.90
N MET A 336 -31.52 -13.08 -66.84
CA MET A 336 -31.65 -13.01 -68.33
C MET A 336 -30.66 -14.06 -68.89
N SER A 337 -31.04 -15.16 -69.55
CA SER A 337 -31.72 -15.30 -70.85
C SER A 337 -32.23 -16.74 -70.99
#